data_AF-A0A3D9RWN3-F1
#
_entry.id   AF-A0A3D9RWN3-F1
#
_cell.length_a   1.000
_cell.length_b   1.000
_cell.length_c   1.000
_cell.angle_alpha   90.00
_cell.angle_beta   90.00
_cell.angle_gamma   90.00
#
_symmetry.space_group_name_H-M   'P 1'
#
loop_
_entity.id
_entity.type
_entity.pdbx_description
1 polymer ?
#
loop_
_entity_poly.entity_id
_entity_poly.type
_entity_poly.pdbx_seq_one_letter_code
_entity_poly.pdbx_strand_id
1 'polypeptide(L)'
;MSIKTKATKLVVLATNPDILFSKKKYLFVVSHMRSRSSVLSHILGNNPEVCGYKELHLSYKGRMSLINMQIELVKDLKCSLKNKYLLDKILNNFTISDEVLFKKQPKILFLLREPEETIKSIMNMGYKTGVDWYKDPLKVTEYYCKRLHNMEQLSYRLDDEYLFVESKYLVENSDATLKKISNWLNLEVPLKKTYATFKDTGVIGFGDPLENIKSGILKPTKSYPNISVPEHLLSKANESYIKCKATLMSNENSL
;
A
#
# COMPACT_ATOMS: atom_id res chain seq x y z
N MET A 1 10.49 21.17 -12.96
CA MET A 1 10.79 21.05 -11.51
C MET A 1 11.44 22.35 -11.05
N SER A 2 10.86 23.03 -10.05
CA SER A 2 11.32 24.36 -9.60
C SER A 2 12.72 24.30 -8.97
N ILE A 3 13.48 25.41 -9.08
CA ILE A 3 14.81 25.58 -8.46
C ILE A 3 14.74 25.32 -6.95
N LYS A 4 13.66 25.78 -6.27
CA LYS A 4 13.43 25.53 -4.85
C LYS A 4 13.38 24.04 -4.51
N THR A 5 12.72 23.24 -5.33
CA THR A 5 12.60 21.79 -5.12
C THR A 5 13.95 21.09 -5.22
N LYS A 6 14.82 21.52 -6.15
CA LYS A 6 16.18 20.95 -6.28
C LYS A 6 17.06 21.30 -5.08
N ALA A 7 17.01 22.55 -4.62
CA ALA A 7 17.75 22.99 -3.43
C ALA A 7 17.34 22.21 -2.18
N THR A 8 16.03 22.00 -1.95
CA THR A 8 15.56 21.19 -0.81
C THR A 8 16.07 19.75 -0.87
N LYS A 9 16.09 19.12 -2.05
CA LYS A 9 16.63 17.75 -2.20
C LYS A 9 18.11 17.67 -1.85
N LEU A 10 18.91 18.66 -2.28
CA LEU A 10 20.33 18.73 -1.96
C LEU A 10 20.57 18.88 -0.45
N VAL A 11 19.80 19.73 0.22
CA VAL A 11 19.89 19.89 1.69
C VAL A 11 19.58 18.58 2.41
N VAL A 12 18.52 17.87 2.00
CA VAL A 12 18.17 16.57 2.60
C VAL A 12 19.29 15.55 2.40
N LEU A 13 19.86 15.47 1.20
CA LEU A 13 20.99 14.57 0.91
C LEU A 13 22.23 14.90 1.75
N ALA A 14 22.58 16.18 1.87
CA ALA A 14 23.74 16.62 2.64
C ALA A 14 23.59 16.36 4.14
N THR A 15 22.38 16.50 4.68
CA THR A 15 22.09 16.30 6.11
C THR A 15 21.77 14.86 6.48
N ASN A 16 21.60 13.96 5.50
CA ASN A 16 21.23 12.56 5.71
C ASN A 16 22.11 11.63 4.84
N PRO A 17 23.40 11.47 5.18
CA PRO A 17 24.34 10.66 4.39
C PRO A 17 23.90 9.20 4.27
N ASP A 18 23.09 8.69 5.21
CA ASP A 18 22.46 7.37 5.15
C ASP A 18 21.75 7.11 3.81
N ILE A 19 21.16 8.14 3.18
CA ILE A 19 20.50 8.02 1.86
C ILE A 19 21.46 7.42 0.82
N LEU A 20 22.73 7.79 0.86
CA LEU A 20 23.72 7.31 -0.12
C LEU A 20 24.44 6.05 0.37
N PHE A 21 24.75 5.94 1.67
CA PHE A 21 25.76 4.99 2.14
C PHE A 21 25.23 3.80 2.95
N SER A 22 24.02 3.86 3.51
CA SER A 22 23.49 2.73 4.30
C SER A 22 22.98 1.58 3.43
N LYS A 23 22.85 0.37 4.00
CA LYS A 23 22.07 -0.71 3.37
C LYS A 23 20.58 -0.40 3.58
N LYS A 24 19.78 -0.51 2.52
CA LYS A 24 18.33 -0.26 2.55
C LYS A 24 17.58 -1.55 2.27
N LYS A 25 16.52 -1.79 3.03
CA LYS A 25 15.48 -2.76 2.69
C LYS A 25 14.29 -1.98 2.11
N TYR A 26 13.63 -2.50 1.10
CA TYR A 26 12.47 -1.86 0.51
C TYR A 26 11.25 -2.74 0.73
N LEU A 27 10.12 -2.11 1.05
CA LEU A 27 8.83 -2.76 1.26
C LEU A 27 7.79 -2.04 0.42
N PHE A 28 7.16 -2.74 -0.51
CA PHE A 28 6.05 -2.21 -1.29
C PHE A 28 4.75 -2.90 -0.87
N VAL A 29 3.81 -2.13 -0.32
CA VAL A 29 2.45 -2.59 -0.05
C VAL A 29 1.62 -2.32 -1.31
N VAL A 30 1.45 -3.36 -2.12
CA VAL A 30 0.81 -3.28 -3.44
C VAL A 30 -0.65 -3.70 -3.30
N SER A 31 -1.57 -2.79 -3.58
CA SER A 31 -2.99 -3.03 -3.36
C SER A 31 -3.86 -2.13 -4.24
N HIS A 32 -5.16 -2.05 -3.96
CA HIS A 32 -6.11 -1.15 -4.58
C HIS A 32 -6.73 -0.20 -3.54
N MET A 33 -7.46 0.83 -3.99
CA MET A 33 -8.19 1.72 -3.09
C MET A 33 -9.15 0.95 -2.18
N ARG A 34 -9.27 1.40 -0.93
CA ARG A 34 -10.21 0.89 0.08
C ARG A 34 -10.01 -0.57 0.52
N SER A 35 -8.80 -1.11 0.34
CA SER A 35 -8.41 -2.46 0.76
C SER A 35 -7.97 -2.60 2.22
N ARG A 36 -8.14 -1.56 3.07
CA ARG A 36 -7.54 -1.44 4.41
C ARG A 36 -6.01 -1.24 4.42
N SER A 37 -5.40 -1.03 3.25
CA SER A 37 -3.96 -0.76 3.10
C SER A 37 -3.47 0.43 3.92
N SER A 38 -4.24 1.52 4.04
CA SER A 38 -3.86 2.67 4.87
C SER A 38 -3.67 2.28 6.35
N VAL A 39 -4.59 1.49 6.92
CA VAL A 39 -4.47 1.02 8.32
C VAL A 39 -3.25 0.10 8.46
N LEU A 40 -3.07 -0.84 7.53
CA LEU A 40 -1.90 -1.72 7.54
C LEU A 40 -0.58 -0.93 7.47
N SER A 41 -0.50 0.08 6.59
CA SER A 41 0.67 0.95 6.49
C SER A 41 0.91 1.80 7.74
N HIS A 42 -0.14 2.18 8.49
CA HIS A 42 0.04 2.83 9.80
C HIS A 42 0.58 1.86 10.85
N ILE A 43 0.08 0.63 10.90
CA ILE A 43 0.60 -0.43 11.78
C ILE A 43 2.07 -0.71 11.48
N LEU A 44 2.41 -0.89 10.20
CA LEU A 44 3.78 -1.08 9.73
C LEU A 44 4.64 0.13 10.09
N GLY A 45 4.21 1.35 9.76
CA GLY A 45 4.98 2.57 10.01
C GLY A 45 5.17 2.93 11.48
N ASN A 46 4.38 2.35 12.40
CA ASN A 46 4.59 2.46 13.85
C ASN A 46 5.62 1.46 14.39
N ASN A 47 6.06 0.50 13.58
CA ASN A 47 7.15 -0.40 13.94
C ASN A 47 8.51 0.30 13.81
N PRO A 48 9.43 0.19 14.80
CA PRO A 48 10.71 0.88 14.76
C PRO A 48 11.61 0.50 13.57
N GLU A 49 11.40 -0.67 12.97
CA GLU A 49 12.17 -1.20 11.84
C GLU A 49 11.58 -0.83 10.47
N VAL A 50 10.49 -0.06 10.44
CA VAL A 50 9.85 0.42 9.21
C VAL A 50 9.89 1.94 9.17
N CYS A 51 10.16 2.52 8.01
CA CYS A 51 9.97 3.95 7.77
C CYS A 51 9.10 4.16 6.53
N GLY A 52 7.91 4.72 6.75
CA GLY A 52 6.90 5.00 5.73
C GLY A 52 5.53 4.45 6.12
N TYR A 53 4.47 5.18 5.74
CA TYR A 53 3.08 4.80 6.04
C TYR A 53 2.06 5.25 4.97
N LYS A 54 2.48 6.06 3.99
CA LYS A 54 1.61 6.69 2.99
C LYS A 54 2.01 6.32 1.56
N GLU A 55 1.24 6.83 0.60
CA GLU A 55 1.57 6.74 -0.83
C GLU A 55 2.55 7.86 -1.19
N LEU A 56 3.64 7.53 -1.84
CA LEU A 56 4.58 8.51 -2.38
C LEU A 56 4.26 8.91 -3.81
N HIS A 57 3.39 8.13 -4.49
CA HIS A 57 2.99 8.34 -5.88
C HIS A 57 4.19 8.34 -6.85
N LEU A 58 5.13 7.42 -6.65
CA LEU A 58 6.35 7.29 -7.44
C LEU A 58 6.34 6.02 -8.29
N SER A 59 6.81 6.13 -9.53
CA SER A 59 7.28 4.98 -10.30
C SER A 59 8.75 4.70 -9.98
N TYR A 60 9.06 3.43 -9.77
CA TYR A 60 10.37 2.91 -9.39
C TYR A 60 11.07 2.32 -10.62
N LYS A 61 11.81 3.17 -11.33
CA LYS A 61 12.48 2.81 -12.59
C LYS A 61 13.96 2.43 -12.43
N GLY A 62 14.56 2.68 -11.27
CA GLY A 62 15.96 2.38 -10.98
C GLY A 62 16.49 3.09 -9.73
N ARG A 63 17.80 3.30 -9.65
CA ARG A 63 18.46 3.90 -8.48
C ARG A 63 17.91 5.29 -8.11
N MET A 64 17.70 6.17 -9.09
CA MET A 64 17.28 7.55 -8.82
C MET A 64 15.86 7.65 -8.25
N SER A 65 14.94 6.78 -8.66
CA SER A 65 13.60 6.73 -8.06
C SER A 65 13.64 6.24 -6.61
N LEU A 66 14.55 5.33 -6.26
CA LEU A 66 14.73 4.88 -4.88
C LEU A 66 15.36 5.96 -4.00
N ILE A 67 16.27 6.77 -4.54
CA ILE A 67 16.78 7.97 -3.85
C ILE A 67 15.64 8.97 -3.61
N ASN A 68 14.74 9.18 -4.59
CA ASN A 68 13.58 10.04 -4.40
C ASN A 68 12.66 9.53 -3.28
N MET A 69 12.39 8.22 -3.21
CA MET A 69 11.64 7.63 -2.10
C MET A 69 12.31 7.91 -0.75
N GLN A 70 13.62 7.72 -0.64
CA GLN A 70 14.36 7.98 0.60
C GLN A 70 14.27 9.45 1.02
N ILE A 71 14.42 10.38 0.08
CA ILE A 71 14.29 11.82 0.34
C ILE A 71 12.88 12.15 0.85
N GLU A 72 11.83 11.62 0.22
CA GLU A 72 10.47 11.89 0.66
C GLU A 72 10.19 11.32 2.05
N LEU A 73 10.68 10.11 2.35
CA LEU A 73 10.55 9.52 3.70
C LEU A 73 11.26 10.33 4.78
N VAL A 74 12.49 10.80 4.51
CA VAL A 74 13.24 11.64 5.46
C VAL A 74 12.57 12.99 5.67
N LYS A 75 12.10 13.64 4.60
CA LYS A 75 11.35 14.90 4.71
C LYS A 75 10.07 14.73 5.53
N ASP A 76 9.43 13.58 5.38
CA ASP A 76 8.14 13.34 5.98
C ASP A 76 8.20 13.00 7.47
N LEU A 77 9.09 12.06 7.81
CA LEU A 77 9.15 11.40 9.11
C LEU A 77 10.39 11.75 9.93
N LYS A 78 11.41 12.37 9.32
CA LYS A 78 12.73 12.62 9.94
C LYS A 78 13.33 11.36 10.58
N CYS A 79 13.04 10.19 10.01
CA CYS A 79 13.49 8.90 10.49
C CYS A 79 14.94 8.60 10.02
N SER A 80 15.69 7.81 10.78
CA SER A 80 16.87 7.13 10.21
C SER A 80 16.42 6.03 9.24
N LEU A 81 17.14 5.89 8.13
CA LEU A 81 16.89 4.87 7.11
C LEU A 81 17.70 3.59 7.33
N LYS A 82 18.68 3.62 8.24
CA LYS A 82 19.63 2.53 8.45
C LYS A 82 18.90 1.28 8.95
N ASN A 83 19.12 0.15 8.26
CA ASN A 83 18.55 -1.16 8.59
C ASN A 83 17.02 -1.24 8.63
N LYS A 84 16.31 -0.22 8.10
CA LYS A 84 14.84 -0.20 8.08
C LYS A 84 14.27 -0.67 6.74
N TYR A 85 13.06 -1.18 6.78
CA TYR A 85 12.19 -1.29 5.61
C TYR A 85 11.67 0.09 5.23
N LEU A 86 12.05 0.56 4.05
CA LEU A 86 11.52 1.77 3.46
C LEU A 86 10.21 1.41 2.76
N LEU A 87 9.10 1.90 3.30
CA LEU A 87 7.76 1.54 2.87
C LEU A 87 7.20 2.57 1.89
N ASP A 88 6.68 2.10 0.76
CA ASP A 88 5.69 2.84 -0.04
C ASP A 88 4.43 1.98 -0.25
N LYS A 89 3.28 2.62 -0.15
CA LYS A 89 1.97 2.02 -0.42
C LYS A 89 1.57 2.37 -1.86
N ILE A 90 1.34 1.36 -2.69
CA ILE A 90 1.10 1.53 -4.13
C ILE A 90 -0.32 1.08 -4.47
N LEU A 91 -1.25 2.03 -4.62
CA LEU A 91 -2.66 1.76 -4.93
C LEU A 91 -3.04 1.99 -6.40
N ASN A 92 -2.16 2.64 -7.16
CA ASN A 92 -2.34 2.95 -8.57
C ASN A 92 -1.24 2.27 -9.40
N ASN A 93 -1.33 2.36 -10.73
CA ASN A 93 -0.44 1.65 -11.67
C ASN A 93 0.93 2.32 -11.82
N PHE A 94 1.58 2.64 -10.70
CA PHE A 94 2.98 3.04 -10.69
C PHE A 94 3.86 1.84 -10.95
N THR A 95 4.82 1.98 -11.86
CA THR A 95 5.67 0.88 -12.30
C THR A 95 6.77 0.60 -11.30
N ILE A 96 7.03 -0.67 -11.01
CA ILE A 96 8.29 -1.15 -10.44
C ILE A 96 9.01 -1.89 -11.56
N SER A 97 10.17 -1.37 -11.98
CA SER A 97 10.96 -1.94 -13.06
C SER A 97 11.69 -3.20 -12.62
N ASP A 98 11.98 -4.06 -13.59
CA ASP A 98 12.78 -5.28 -13.41
C ASP A 98 14.15 -4.98 -12.81
N GLU A 99 14.76 -3.84 -13.16
CA GLU A 99 15.99 -3.40 -12.52
C GLU A 99 15.84 -3.27 -10.99
N VAL A 100 14.74 -2.68 -10.52
CA VAL A 100 14.48 -2.53 -9.09
C VAL A 100 14.19 -3.90 -8.47
N LEU A 101 13.36 -4.72 -9.12
CA LEU A 101 13.02 -6.06 -8.64
C LEU A 101 14.27 -6.93 -8.46
N PHE A 102 15.07 -7.10 -9.52
CA PHE A 102 16.21 -8.02 -9.50
C PHE A 102 17.42 -7.50 -8.73
N LYS A 103 17.73 -6.19 -8.78
CA LYS A 103 18.93 -5.65 -8.09
C LYS A 103 18.69 -5.31 -6.63
N LYS A 104 17.44 -5.09 -6.21
CA LYS A 104 17.11 -4.66 -4.84
C LYS A 104 16.27 -5.65 -4.07
N GLN A 105 15.65 -6.62 -4.75
CA GLN A 105 14.84 -7.68 -4.14
C GLN A 105 13.91 -7.11 -3.05
N PRO A 106 13.06 -6.12 -3.41
CA PRO A 106 12.16 -5.51 -2.44
C PRO A 106 11.18 -6.56 -1.93
N LYS A 107 10.84 -6.48 -0.64
CA LYS A 107 9.71 -7.24 -0.10
C LYS A 107 8.41 -6.68 -0.68
N ILE A 108 7.63 -7.52 -1.36
CA ILE A 108 6.32 -7.15 -1.92
C ILE A 108 5.22 -7.77 -1.06
N LEU A 109 4.28 -6.94 -0.56
CA LEU A 109 3.09 -7.41 0.13
C LEU A 109 1.87 -7.05 -0.71
N PHE A 110 1.18 -8.06 -1.23
CA PHE A 110 -0.09 -7.89 -1.91
C PHE A 110 -1.25 -7.94 -0.92
N LEU A 111 -2.15 -6.97 -1.02
CA LEU A 111 -3.35 -6.90 -0.18
C LEU A 111 -4.60 -6.81 -1.06
N LEU A 112 -5.56 -7.73 -0.89
CA LEU A 112 -6.81 -7.75 -1.64
C LEU A 112 -8.04 -7.63 -0.76
N ARG A 113 -9.12 -7.04 -1.29
CA ARG A 113 -10.43 -7.01 -0.65
C ARG A 113 -11.51 -7.37 -1.68
N GLU A 114 -12.54 -8.03 -1.20
CA GLU A 114 -13.73 -8.40 -1.97
C GLU A 114 -14.30 -7.20 -2.76
N PRO A 115 -14.77 -7.42 -3.99
CA PRO A 115 -15.11 -6.36 -4.93
C PRO A 115 -16.30 -5.51 -4.48
N GLU A 116 -17.39 -6.13 -4.02
CA GLU A 116 -18.61 -5.40 -3.65
C GLU A 116 -18.33 -4.37 -2.55
N GLU A 117 -17.71 -4.80 -1.46
CA GLU A 117 -17.33 -3.91 -0.36
C GLU A 117 -16.37 -2.80 -0.81
N THR A 118 -15.46 -3.12 -1.72
CA THR A 118 -14.47 -2.18 -2.25
C THR A 118 -15.14 -1.10 -3.09
N ILE A 119 -15.94 -1.49 -4.07
CA ILE A 119 -16.64 -0.59 -4.99
C ILE A 119 -17.56 0.34 -4.18
N LYS A 120 -18.38 -0.23 -3.28
CA LYS A 120 -19.25 0.55 -2.39
C LYS A 120 -18.45 1.52 -1.52
N SER A 121 -17.30 1.10 -1.00
CA SER A 121 -16.45 1.99 -0.20
C SER A 121 -15.80 3.11 -1.01
N ILE A 122 -15.45 2.88 -2.28
CA ILE A 122 -14.90 3.93 -3.17
C ILE A 122 -16.02 4.94 -3.47
N MET A 123 -17.23 4.46 -3.79
CA MET A 123 -18.38 5.32 -4.05
C MET A 123 -18.76 6.16 -2.84
N ASN A 124 -18.83 5.57 -1.65
CA ASN A 124 -19.04 6.33 -0.41
C ASN A 124 -17.98 7.43 -0.22
N MET A 125 -16.71 7.11 -0.50
CA MET A 125 -15.63 8.09 -0.44
C MET A 125 -15.86 9.23 -1.45
N GLY A 126 -16.28 8.93 -2.68
CA GLY A 126 -16.68 9.92 -3.69
C GLY A 126 -17.77 10.87 -3.23
N TYR A 127 -18.82 10.35 -2.58
CA TYR A 127 -19.87 11.18 -2.00
C TYR A 127 -19.37 12.07 -0.85
N LYS A 128 -18.37 11.63 -0.09
CA LYS A 128 -17.80 12.40 1.02
C LYS A 128 -16.77 13.44 0.58
N THR A 129 -15.97 13.15 -0.44
CA THR A 129 -14.86 14.02 -0.89
C THR A 129 -15.23 14.89 -2.09
N GLY A 130 -16.36 14.63 -2.74
CA GLY A 130 -16.80 15.36 -3.93
C GLY A 130 -16.14 14.89 -5.22
N VAL A 131 -15.30 13.86 -5.21
CA VAL A 131 -14.64 13.34 -6.42
C VAL A 131 -15.64 12.58 -7.30
N ASP A 132 -15.95 13.14 -8.47
CA ASP A 132 -17.08 12.67 -9.28
C ASP A 132 -16.92 11.27 -9.85
N TRP A 133 -15.73 10.91 -10.34
CA TRP A 133 -15.54 9.58 -10.94
C TRP A 133 -15.67 8.44 -9.92
N TYR A 134 -15.45 8.71 -8.62
CA TYR A 134 -15.72 7.73 -7.56
C TYR A 134 -17.21 7.45 -7.41
N LYS A 135 -18.10 8.35 -7.81
CA LYS A 135 -19.56 8.18 -7.70
C LYS A 135 -20.14 7.31 -8.84
N ASP A 136 -19.33 7.03 -9.86
CA ASP A 136 -19.72 6.28 -11.05
C ASP A 136 -19.31 4.80 -10.91
N PRO A 137 -20.28 3.86 -10.77
CA PRO A 137 -19.97 2.45 -10.54
C PRO A 137 -19.21 1.81 -11.72
N LEU A 138 -19.41 2.29 -12.96
CA LEU A 138 -18.69 1.77 -14.12
C LEU A 138 -17.20 2.12 -14.02
N LYS A 139 -16.87 3.39 -13.79
CA LYS A 139 -15.48 3.86 -13.66
C LYS A 139 -14.77 3.23 -12.47
N VAL A 140 -15.45 3.09 -11.34
CA VAL A 140 -14.88 2.43 -10.15
C VAL A 140 -14.59 0.96 -10.42
N THR A 141 -15.48 0.26 -11.11
CA THR A 141 -15.29 -1.15 -11.49
C THR A 141 -14.13 -1.30 -12.47
N GLU A 142 -14.05 -0.43 -13.49
CA GLU A 142 -12.93 -0.43 -14.45
C GLU A 142 -11.58 -0.19 -13.76
N TYR A 143 -11.53 0.79 -12.83
CA TYR A 143 -10.35 1.01 -12.00
C TYR A 143 -9.97 -0.25 -11.23
N TYR A 144 -10.93 -0.88 -10.55
CA TYR A 144 -10.69 -2.07 -9.73
C TYR A 144 -10.16 -3.23 -10.57
N CYS A 145 -10.85 -3.61 -11.65
CA CYS A 145 -10.43 -4.69 -12.56
C CYS A 145 -9.05 -4.41 -13.16
N LYS A 146 -8.80 -3.19 -13.65
CA LYS A 146 -7.49 -2.80 -14.19
C LYS A 146 -6.40 -2.90 -13.14
N ARG A 147 -6.69 -2.48 -11.90
CA ARG A 147 -5.70 -2.54 -10.82
C ARG A 147 -5.34 -3.97 -10.47
N LEU A 148 -6.32 -4.86 -10.35
CA LEU A 148 -6.10 -6.29 -10.09
C LEU A 148 -5.27 -6.95 -11.18
N HIS A 149 -5.58 -6.67 -12.45
CA HIS A 149 -4.77 -7.17 -13.56
C HIS A 149 -3.30 -6.69 -13.47
N ASN A 150 -3.06 -5.43 -13.09
CA ASN A 150 -1.68 -4.96 -12.89
C ASN A 150 -0.97 -5.61 -11.69
N MET A 151 -1.71 -6.03 -10.66
CA MET A 151 -1.14 -6.79 -9.53
C MET A 151 -0.74 -8.20 -9.99
N GLU A 152 -1.59 -8.85 -10.77
CA GLU A 152 -1.30 -10.13 -11.43
C GLU A 152 -0.05 -10.04 -12.32
N GLN A 153 0.04 -9.02 -13.17
CA GLN A 153 1.23 -8.83 -14.02
C GLN A 153 2.51 -8.53 -13.22
N LEU A 154 2.39 -7.90 -12.05
CA LEU A 154 3.55 -7.72 -11.18
C LEU A 154 3.96 -9.05 -10.56
N SER A 155 3.03 -9.88 -10.09
CA SER A 155 3.37 -11.15 -9.42
C SER A 155 4.08 -12.14 -10.33
N TYR A 156 3.76 -12.16 -11.63
CA TYR A 156 4.49 -13.00 -12.60
C TYR A 156 5.97 -12.65 -12.77
N ARG A 157 6.39 -11.45 -12.35
CA ARG A 157 7.79 -11.00 -12.40
C ARG A 157 8.52 -11.19 -11.07
N LEU A 158 7.85 -11.76 -10.07
CA LEU A 158 8.41 -12.05 -8.76
C LEU A 158 8.62 -13.56 -8.69
N ASP A 159 9.83 -14.00 -8.37
CA ASP A 159 10.19 -15.41 -8.20
C ASP A 159 9.62 -15.97 -6.88
N ASP A 160 8.31 -15.86 -6.67
CA ASP A 160 7.57 -16.23 -5.44
C ASP A 160 7.99 -15.48 -4.16
N GLU A 161 8.82 -14.43 -4.28
CA GLU A 161 9.33 -13.64 -3.15
C GLU A 161 8.36 -12.55 -2.64
N TYR A 162 7.08 -12.89 -2.45
CA TYR A 162 6.09 -11.95 -1.92
C TYR A 162 5.19 -12.57 -0.86
N LEU A 163 4.45 -11.72 -0.15
CA LEU A 163 3.40 -12.14 0.79
C LEU A 163 2.04 -11.72 0.26
N PHE A 164 1.08 -12.63 0.27
CA PHE A 164 -0.31 -12.32 -0.04
C PHE A 164 -1.18 -12.34 1.22
N VAL A 165 -2.05 -11.32 1.33
CA VAL A 165 -3.03 -11.20 2.41
C VAL A 165 -4.38 -10.80 1.84
N GLU A 166 -5.41 -11.60 2.15
CA GLU A 166 -6.79 -11.13 2.05
C GLU A 166 -7.07 -10.18 3.21
N SER A 167 -7.44 -8.94 2.90
CA SER A 167 -7.60 -7.87 3.87
C SER A 167 -8.67 -8.11 4.93
N LYS A 168 -9.62 -9.04 4.70
CA LYS A 168 -10.60 -9.44 5.72
C LYS A 168 -9.92 -10.06 6.94
N TYR A 169 -8.83 -10.81 6.73
CA TYR A 169 -8.09 -11.45 7.81
C TYR A 169 -7.31 -10.48 8.68
N LEU A 170 -7.01 -9.28 8.17
CA LEU A 170 -6.50 -8.21 9.03
C LEU A 170 -7.45 -7.93 10.19
N VAL A 171 -8.77 -8.09 10.01
CA VAL A 171 -9.79 -7.84 11.04
C VAL A 171 -10.24 -9.14 11.71
N GLU A 172 -10.65 -10.14 10.92
CA GLU A 172 -11.24 -11.40 11.39
C GLU A 172 -10.24 -12.28 12.13
N ASN A 173 -8.98 -12.27 11.71
CA ASN A 173 -7.90 -13.05 12.31
C ASN A 173 -6.64 -12.18 12.47
N SER A 174 -6.84 -11.03 13.10
CA SER A 174 -5.86 -9.95 13.21
C SER A 174 -4.52 -10.41 13.82
N ASP A 175 -4.55 -11.15 14.93
CA ASP A 175 -3.32 -11.59 15.61
C ASP A 175 -2.48 -12.53 14.74
N ALA A 176 -3.10 -13.55 14.14
CA ALA A 176 -2.39 -14.48 13.28
C ALA A 176 -1.87 -13.80 12.01
N THR A 177 -2.67 -12.91 11.41
CA THR A 177 -2.27 -12.19 10.19
C THR A 177 -1.11 -11.23 10.46
N LEU A 178 -1.16 -10.46 11.55
CA LEU A 178 -0.07 -9.57 11.93
C LEU A 178 1.19 -10.33 12.32
N LYS A 179 1.05 -11.49 12.98
CA LYS A 179 2.17 -12.41 13.26
C LYS A 179 2.80 -12.94 11.96
N LYS A 180 1.99 -13.39 10.99
CA LYS A 180 2.45 -13.83 9.67
C LYS A 180 3.29 -12.74 8.99
N ILE A 181 2.77 -11.50 8.94
CA ILE A 181 3.47 -10.36 8.34
C ILE A 181 4.76 -10.04 9.11
N SER A 182 4.73 -10.06 10.44
CA SER A 182 5.91 -9.79 11.28
C SER A 182 7.02 -10.80 11.02
N ASN A 183 6.68 -12.08 10.97
CA ASN A 183 7.61 -13.17 10.71
C ASN A 183 8.19 -13.09 9.29
N TRP A 184 7.35 -12.86 8.28
CA TRP A 184 7.80 -12.75 6.89
C TRP A 184 8.76 -11.56 6.65
N LEU A 185 8.56 -10.47 7.39
CA LEU A 185 9.47 -9.32 7.40
C LEU A 185 10.69 -9.52 8.30
N ASN A 186 10.71 -10.56 9.13
CA ASN A 186 11.70 -10.78 10.20
C ASN A 186 11.84 -9.56 11.12
N LEU A 187 10.70 -9.03 11.61
CA LEU A 187 10.69 -7.94 12.58
C LEU A 187 11.05 -8.47 13.98
N GLU A 188 11.91 -7.75 14.68
CA GLU A 188 12.23 -7.99 16.10
C GLU A 188 11.03 -7.63 16.98
N VAL A 189 10.37 -6.52 16.68
CA VAL A 189 9.14 -6.11 17.37
C VAL A 189 7.93 -6.58 16.58
N PRO A 190 7.05 -7.44 17.14
CA PRO A 190 5.86 -7.89 16.41
C PRO A 190 4.88 -6.74 16.19
N LEU A 191 4.17 -6.80 15.06
CA LEU A 191 3.11 -5.86 14.73
C LEU A 191 1.93 -5.98 15.71
N LYS A 192 1.28 -4.84 16.00
CA LYS A 192 0.15 -4.74 16.92
C LYS A 192 -1.09 -4.22 16.19
N LYS A 193 -2.27 -4.51 16.73
CA LYS A 193 -3.54 -3.98 16.20
C LYS A 193 -3.67 -2.47 16.41
N THR A 194 -2.96 -1.93 17.40
CA THR A 194 -2.95 -0.51 17.72
C THR A 194 -1.79 0.21 17.03
N TYR A 195 -2.00 1.48 16.72
CA TYR A 195 -1.04 2.34 16.03
C TYR A 195 -1.27 3.79 16.43
N ALA A 196 -0.20 4.60 16.46
CA ALA A 196 -0.34 6.05 16.53
C ALA A 196 -0.67 6.64 15.15
N THR A 197 -1.36 7.78 15.15
CA THR A 197 -1.63 8.55 13.93
C THR A 197 -0.40 9.36 13.52
N PHE A 198 -0.29 9.64 12.22
CA PHE A 198 0.72 10.53 11.65
C PHE A 198 0.10 11.89 11.29
N LYS A 199 0.96 12.86 10.94
CA LYS A 199 0.51 14.22 10.60
C LYS A 199 -0.50 14.29 9.45
N ASP A 200 -0.42 13.36 8.49
CA ASP A 200 -1.30 13.34 7.31
C ASP A 200 -2.47 12.33 7.47
N THR A 201 -2.68 11.76 8.66
CA THR A 201 -3.75 10.80 8.91
C THR A 201 -5.13 11.45 8.75
N GLY A 202 -5.94 10.91 7.84
CA GLY A 202 -7.27 11.46 7.54
C GLY A 202 -7.27 12.66 6.59
N VAL A 203 -6.11 13.03 6.02
CA VAL A 203 -6.02 14.14 5.06
C VAL A 203 -6.24 13.64 3.63
N ILE A 204 -7.10 14.34 2.88
CA ILE A 204 -7.38 14.02 1.47
C ILE A 204 -6.08 14.05 0.66
N GLY A 205 -5.86 13.01 -0.16
CA GLY A 205 -4.67 12.87 -1.00
C GLY A 205 -3.49 12.15 -0.35
N PHE A 206 -3.52 11.89 0.97
CA PHE A 206 -2.42 11.20 1.68
C PHE A 206 -2.76 9.77 2.16
N GLY A 207 -3.93 9.25 1.77
CA GLY A 207 -4.35 7.89 2.10
C GLY A 207 -5.85 7.77 2.32
N ASP A 208 -6.26 7.20 3.45
CA ASP A 208 -7.68 7.10 3.81
C ASP A 208 -8.15 8.41 4.47
N PRO A 209 -9.09 9.16 3.88
CA PRO A 209 -9.61 10.40 4.47
C PRO A 209 -10.75 10.16 5.47
N LEU A 210 -11.22 8.91 5.65
CA LEU A 210 -12.37 8.61 6.50
C LEU A 210 -11.96 8.48 7.97
N GLU A 211 -12.85 8.87 8.89
CA GLU A 211 -12.62 8.89 10.35
C GLU A 211 -12.10 7.57 10.94
N ASN A 212 -12.33 6.43 10.29
CA ASN A 212 -11.87 5.13 10.78
C ASN A 212 -10.34 5.04 10.94
N ILE A 213 -9.54 5.73 10.12
CA ILE A 213 -8.07 5.69 10.25
C ILE A 213 -7.58 6.45 11.49
N LYS A 214 -8.41 7.31 12.09
CA LYS A 214 -8.04 8.13 13.26
C LYS A 214 -8.22 7.39 14.58
N SER A 215 -8.80 6.18 14.59
CA SER A 215 -9.07 5.47 15.84
C SER A 215 -7.84 4.87 16.51
N GLY A 216 -6.69 4.81 15.83
CA GLY A 216 -5.46 4.23 16.38
C GLY A 216 -5.54 2.72 16.68
N ILE A 217 -6.57 2.05 16.14
CA ILE A 217 -6.79 0.62 16.28
C ILE A 217 -7.39 0.05 15.01
N LEU A 218 -6.95 -1.14 14.65
CA LEU A 218 -7.50 -1.91 13.56
C LEU A 218 -8.90 -2.42 13.92
N LYS A 219 -9.87 -2.08 13.08
CA LYS A 219 -11.29 -2.39 13.30
C LYS A 219 -12.03 -2.69 11.99
N PRO A 220 -13.19 -3.35 12.05
CA PRO A 220 -14.05 -3.53 10.89
C PRO A 220 -14.40 -2.21 10.20
N THR A 221 -14.51 -2.25 8.88
CA THR A 221 -15.02 -1.11 8.10
C THR A 221 -16.54 -1.19 8.06
N LYS A 222 -17.21 -0.03 8.17
CA LYS A 222 -18.67 0.05 8.05
C LYS A 222 -19.10 -0.43 6.66
N SER A 223 -20.19 -1.20 6.60
CA SER A 223 -20.86 -1.55 5.35
C SER A 223 -21.66 -0.37 4.79
N TYR A 224 -21.96 -0.41 3.49
CA TYR A 224 -22.70 0.64 2.79
C TYR A 224 -23.92 0.04 2.06
N PRO A 225 -24.96 -0.42 2.79
CA PRO A 225 -26.11 -1.10 2.18
C PRO A 225 -26.89 -0.21 1.22
N ASN A 226 -26.87 1.12 1.42
CA ASN A 226 -27.60 2.09 0.59
C ASN A 226 -26.91 2.39 -0.76
N ILE A 227 -25.71 1.87 -0.99
CA ILE A 227 -25.03 2.01 -2.29
C ILE A 227 -25.26 0.73 -3.06
N SER A 228 -25.92 0.83 -4.22
CA SER A 228 -26.14 -0.30 -5.12
C SER A 228 -25.05 -0.34 -6.21
N VAL A 229 -24.60 -1.55 -6.55
CA VAL A 229 -23.68 -1.81 -7.66
C VAL A 229 -24.43 -2.68 -8.68
N PRO A 230 -24.55 -2.26 -9.95
CA PRO A 230 -25.19 -3.07 -10.98
C PRO A 230 -24.59 -4.48 -11.06
N GLU A 231 -25.45 -5.50 -11.18
CA GLU A 231 -25.06 -6.92 -11.12
C GLU A 231 -23.98 -7.28 -12.15
N HIS A 232 -24.13 -6.83 -13.40
CA HIS A 232 -23.14 -7.09 -14.45
C HIS A 232 -21.75 -6.50 -14.14
N LEU A 233 -21.68 -5.36 -13.44
CA LEU A 233 -20.42 -4.78 -12.99
C LEU A 233 -19.82 -5.57 -11.82
N LEU A 234 -20.66 -6.03 -10.89
CA LEU A 234 -20.23 -6.85 -9.79
C LEU A 234 -19.72 -8.22 -10.27
N SER A 235 -20.38 -8.86 -11.23
CA SER A 235 -19.90 -10.10 -11.86
C SER A 235 -18.50 -9.92 -12.46
N LYS A 236 -18.31 -8.87 -13.26
CA LYS A 236 -17.00 -8.54 -13.86
C LYS A 236 -15.92 -8.31 -12.81
N ALA A 237 -16.26 -7.63 -11.72
CA ALA A 237 -15.34 -7.39 -10.61
C ALA A 237 -14.99 -8.68 -9.87
N ASN A 238 -15.96 -9.56 -9.64
CA ASN A 238 -15.77 -10.88 -9.04
C ASN A 238 -14.87 -11.78 -9.90
N GLU A 239 -15.08 -11.84 -11.21
CA GLU A 239 -14.19 -12.58 -12.12
C GLU A 239 -12.74 -12.10 -12.03
N SER A 240 -12.54 -10.77 -12.05
CA SER A 240 -11.22 -10.17 -11.90
C SER A 240 -10.58 -10.48 -10.55
N TYR A 241 -11.38 -10.45 -9.48
CA TYR A 241 -10.95 -10.77 -8.11
C TYR A 241 -10.53 -12.23 -7.97
N ILE A 242 -11.38 -13.17 -8.41
CA ILE A 242 -11.11 -14.62 -8.35
C ILE A 242 -9.83 -14.94 -9.13
N LYS A 243 -9.69 -14.40 -10.34
CA LYS A 243 -8.49 -14.60 -11.16
C LYS A 243 -7.23 -14.08 -10.47
N CYS A 244 -7.24 -12.82 -10.02
CA CYS A 244 -6.08 -12.22 -9.35
C CYS A 244 -5.73 -12.95 -8.06
N LYS A 245 -6.73 -13.30 -7.24
CA LYS A 245 -6.54 -14.08 -6.02
C LYS A 245 -5.92 -15.45 -6.31
N ALA A 246 -6.42 -16.16 -7.31
CA ALA A 246 -5.86 -17.46 -7.70
C ALA A 246 -4.38 -17.35 -8.09
N THR A 247 -4.03 -16.37 -8.94
CA THR A 247 -2.63 -16.09 -9.29
C THR A 247 -1.77 -15.75 -8.06
N LEU A 248 -2.30 -14.94 -7.15
CA LEU A 248 -1.53 -14.54 -5.96
C LEU A 248 -1.32 -15.70 -4.98
N MET A 249 -2.27 -16.64 -4.90
CA MET A 249 -2.19 -17.82 -4.03
C MET A 249 -1.30 -18.92 -4.61
N SER A 250 -1.33 -19.17 -5.92
CA SER A 250 -0.56 -20.27 -6.55
C SER A 250 0.95 -20.13 -6.33
N ASN A 251 1.41 -18.88 -6.23
CA ASN A 251 2.81 -18.50 -6.13
C ASN A 251 3.26 -18.25 -4.67
N GLU A 252 2.35 -18.31 -3.68
CA GLU A 252 2.71 -18.18 -2.25
C GLU A 252 3.12 -19.53 -1.62
N ASN A 253 2.69 -20.66 -2.20
CA ASN A 253 2.92 -22.02 -1.65
C ASN A 253 4.33 -22.59 -1.91
N SER A 254 5.26 -21.78 -2.41
CA SER A 254 6.67 -22.15 -2.60
C SER A 254 7.55 -21.85 -1.36
N LEU A 255 6.97 -21.37 -0.24
CA LEU A 255 7.65 -20.97 1.00
C LEU A 255 7.33 -21.86 2.20
#